data_AF-A0A921E2G7-F1
#
_entry.id   AF-A0A921E2G7-F1
#
_cell.length_a   1.000
_cell.length_b   1.000
_cell.length_c   1.000
_cell.angle_alpha   90.00
_cell.angle_beta   90.00
_cell.angle_gamma   90.00
#
_symmetry.space_group_name_H-M   'P 1'
#
loop_
_entity.id
_entity.type
_entity.pdbx_description
1 polymer ?
#
loop_
_entity_poly.entity_id
_entity_poly.type
_entity_poly.pdbx_seq_one_letter_code
_entity_poly.pdbx_strand_id
1 'polypeptide(L)'
;MRSLIGSVAAGLAVLLAALPILAACDRGGESSDRGEDQAVVASTAEDALPAWLSPTDGTEPARWLAGREAGHPLPRDAPEVRDMRESLDRARSAFVEDKRMIANRTVQLGQMLSEIGKTESYRALIDGLGEVASVRGRHKSLYGEMCQHYYNTRAQGADHAAALARLEARETPREVPAEPAPEGRP
;
A
#
# COMPACT_ATOMS: atom_id res chain seq x y z
N MET A 1 -62.83 11.14 19.44
CA MET A 1 -63.73 10.04 19.03
C MET A 1 -63.21 9.44 17.72
N ARG A 2 -62.97 8.11 17.74
CA ARG A 2 -62.93 7.14 16.63
C ARG A 2 -61.72 7.06 15.69
N SER A 3 -60.93 6.00 15.95
CA SER A 3 -60.08 5.20 15.06
C SER A 3 -60.77 4.66 13.80
N LEU A 4 -59.97 4.17 12.84
CA LEU A 4 -60.08 2.91 12.05
C LEU A 4 -58.91 2.92 11.02
N ILE A 5 -57.87 2.09 11.07
CA ILE A 5 -57.73 0.63 10.81
C ILE A 5 -58.23 0.18 9.42
N GLY A 6 -57.34 -0.50 8.67
CA GLY A 6 -57.65 -1.45 7.58
C GLY A 6 -56.85 -1.16 6.30
N SER A 7 -55.77 -1.90 6.01
CA SER A 7 -55.74 -3.14 5.18
C SER A 7 -56.26 -2.91 3.76
N VAL A 8 -55.58 -3.31 2.68
CA VAL A 8 -55.55 -4.69 2.17
C VAL A 8 -54.43 -4.81 1.10
N ALA A 9 -53.74 -5.95 1.12
CA ALA A 9 -52.80 -6.40 0.10
C ALA A 9 -53.51 -6.98 -1.13
N ALA A 10 -52.97 -6.72 -2.32
CA ALA A 10 -53.01 -7.52 -3.57
C ALA A 10 -52.49 -6.58 -4.68
N GLY A 11 -51.57 -6.91 -5.57
CA GLY A 11 -51.00 -8.16 -6.04
C GLY A 11 -50.73 -7.93 -7.53
N LEU A 12 -49.53 -8.21 -8.03
CA LEU A 12 -49.36 -8.56 -9.44
C LEU A 12 -48.08 -9.37 -9.61
N ALA A 13 -48.28 -10.54 -10.22
CA ALA A 13 -47.29 -11.56 -10.52
C ALA A 13 -46.29 -11.11 -11.58
N VAL A 14 -45.04 -11.57 -11.46
CA VAL A 14 -44.28 -12.09 -12.60
C VAL A 14 -43.47 -13.30 -12.14
N LEU A 15 -43.94 -14.47 -12.57
CA LEU A 15 -43.19 -15.72 -12.60
C LEU A 15 -42.24 -15.62 -13.81
N LEU A 16 -40.93 -15.76 -13.61
CA LEU A 16 -40.01 -16.14 -14.68
C LEU A 16 -38.82 -16.89 -14.07
N ALA A 17 -38.93 -18.20 -14.15
CA ALA A 17 -37.89 -19.16 -13.85
C ALA A 17 -36.74 -19.01 -14.86
N ALA A 18 -35.50 -19.03 -14.37
CA ALA A 18 -34.32 -19.29 -15.17
C ALA A 18 -33.44 -20.29 -14.43
N LEU A 19 -33.41 -21.54 -14.94
CA LEU A 19 -32.46 -22.58 -14.55
C LEU A 19 -31.07 -22.24 -15.11
N PRO A 20 -29.98 -22.39 -14.34
CA PRO A 20 -28.66 -22.57 -14.93
C PRO A 20 -28.46 -24.04 -15.31
N ILE A 21 -28.43 -24.30 -16.61
CA ILE A 21 -27.95 -25.55 -17.19
C ILE A 21 -26.42 -25.58 -17.00
N LEU A 22 -25.93 -26.53 -16.20
CA LEU A 22 -24.51 -26.88 -16.15
C LEU A 22 -24.11 -27.53 -17.47
N ALA A 23 -23.61 -26.71 -18.41
CA ALA A 23 -22.94 -27.19 -19.60
C ALA A 23 -21.52 -27.63 -19.23
N ALA A 24 -21.36 -28.92 -18.97
CA ALA A 24 -20.07 -29.61 -19.06
C ALA A 24 -19.74 -29.81 -20.54
N CYS A 25 -18.77 -29.07 -21.06
CA CYS A 25 -18.14 -29.38 -22.34
C CYS A 25 -16.86 -30.18 -22.08
N ASP A 26 -16.94 -31.43 -22.53
CA ASP A 26 -15.92 -32.46 -22.63
C ASP A 26 -14.84 -32.12 -23.68
N ARG A 27 -13.67 -32.70 -23.45
CA ARG A 27 -12.65 -33.18 -24.42
C ARG A 27 -11.78 -32.21 -25.25
N GLY A 28 -10.48 -32.34 -24.99
CA GLY A 28 -9.51 -32.77 -26.02
C GLY A 28 -8.45 -31.75 -26.39
N GLY A 29 -7.21 -31.96 -25.94
CA GLY A 29 -6.06 -31.17 -26.39
C GLY A 29 -4.73 -31.50 -25.70
N GLU A 30 -4.31 -32.76 -25.70
CA GLU A 30 -2.87 -33.06 -25.62
C GLU A 30 -2.27 -32.85 -27.01
N SER A 31 -1.29 -31.97 -27.15
CA SER A 31 -0.03 -32.17 -27.91
C SER A 31 0.71 -30.84 -28.08
N SER A 32 1.91 -30.82 -27.52
CA SER A 32 3.07 -29.98 -27.83
C SER A 32 3.07 -29.35 -29.22
N ASP A 33 3.25 -28.02 -29.29
CA ASP A 33 4.20 -27.48 -30.25
C ASP A 33 5.06 -26.40 -29.59
N ARG A 34 6.37 -26.66 -29.62
CA ARG A 34 7.43 -25.75 -29.19
C ARG A 34 7.66 -24.81 -30.37
N GLY A 35 7.13 -23.60 -30.27
CA GLY A 35 7.51 -22.47 -31.10
C GLY A 35 8.14 -21.41 -30.22
N GLU A 36 9.44 -21.56 -29.97
CA GLU A 36 10.29 -20.49 -29.45
C GLU A 36 10.26 -19.33 -30.44
N ASP A 37 9.51 -18.29 -30.10
CA ASP A 37 9.84 -16.93 -30.55
C ASP A 37 9.36 -15.93 -29.49
N GLN A 38 9.87 -16.07 -28.26
CA GLN A 38 9.96 -14.93 -27.36
C GLN A 38 11.12 -14.06 -27.86
N ALA A 39 10.85 -13.31 -28.91
CA ALA A 39 11.61 -12.14 -29.27
C ALA A 39 11.62 -11.22 -28.05
N VAL A 40 12.72 -11.26 -27.31
CA VAL A 40 13.00 -10.40 -26.16
C VAL A 40 12.91 -8.96 -26.67
N VAL A 41 11.84 -8.27 -26.30
CA VAL A 41 11.67 -6.82 -26.52
C VAL A 41 12.61 -6.10 -25.55
N ALA A 42 13.91 -6.15 -25.85
CA ALA A 42 14.93 -5.30 -25.23
C ALA A 42 15.10 -4.06 -26.12
N SER A 43 14.42 -2.96 -25.77
CA SER A 43 14.94 -1.58 -25.95
C SER A 43 13.91 -0.49 -25.65
N THR A 44 12.62 -0.76 -25.49
CA THR A 44 11.63 0.30 -25.18
C THR A 44 11.38 0.50 -23.69
N ALA A 45 11.87 -0.42 -22.84
CA ALA A 45 11.65 -0.37 -21.38
C ALA A 45 12.62 0.54 -20.63
N GLU A 46 13.73 0.98 -21.25
CA GLU A 46 14.69 1.86 -20.57
C GLU A 46 14.23 3.33 -20.53
N ASP A 47 13.37 3.74 -21.46
CA ASP A 47 12.90 5.12 -21.62
C ASP A 47 11.62 5.46 -20.83
N ALA A 48 10.86 4.44 -20.40
CA ALA A 48 9.61 4.62 -19.67
C ALA A 48 9.64 3.92 -18.32
N LEU A 49 9.23 4.62 -17.26
CA LEU A 49 9.12 4.02 -15.93
C LEU A 49 7.87 3.14 -15.85
N PRO A 50 7.97 1.88 -15.38
CA PRO A 50 6.81 1.01 -15.26
C PRO A 50 5.79 1.60 -14.26
N ALA A 51 4.49 1.35 -14.51
CA ALA A 51 3.39 1.82 -13.66
C ALA A 51 3.47 1.29 -12.22
N TRP A 52 4.09 0.13 -12.02
CA TRP A 52 4.19 -0.58 -10.76
C TRP A 52 5.42 -1.51 -10.77
N LEU A 53 6.10 -1.67 -9.63
CA LEU A 53 7.20 -2.64 -9.52
C LEU A 53 6.67 -4.04 -9.22
N SER A 54 6.87 -4.97 -10.16
CA SER A 54 6.50 -6.37 -9.99
C SER A 54 7.58 -7.15 -9.21
N PRO A 55 7.28 -8.32 -8.63
CA PRO A 55 8.27 -9.13 -7.92
C PRO A 55 9.43 -9.63 -8.80
N THR A 56 9.20 -9.81 -10.10
CA THR A 56 10.19 -10.32 -11.06
C THR A 56 10.84 -9.22 -11.88
N ASP A 57 10.45 -7.96 -11.66
CA ASP A 57 11.04 -6.79 -12.31
C ASP A 57 12.42 -6.50 -11.69
N GLY A 58 13.45 -6.44 -12.53
CA GLY A 58 14.82 -6.10 -12.13
C GLY A 58 15.05 -4.61 -11.87
N THR A 59 14.02 -3.78 -12.05
CA THR A 59 14.09 -2.34 -11.81
C THR A 59 14.43 -2.04 -10.36
N GLU A 60 15.48 -1.24 -10.15
CA GLU A 60 15.88 -0.80 -8.82
C GLU A 60 14.82 0.13 -8.20
N PRO A 61 14.26 -0.17 -7.00
CA PRO A 61 13.20 0.63 -6.40
C PRO A 61 13.55 2.11 -6.16
N ALA A 62 14.80 2.39 -5.80
CA ALA A 62 15.29 3.76 -5.60
C ALA A 62 15.30 4.57 -6.89
N ARG A 63 15.82 3.98 -7.98
CA ARG A 63 15.84 4.60 -9.31
C ARG A 63 14.43 4.86 -9.81
N TRP A 64 13.53 3.90 -9.60
CA TRP A 64 12.13 4.02 -9.99
C TRP A 64 11.40 5.13 -9.26
N LEU A 65 11.54 5.23 -7.93
CA LEU A 65 10.93 6.31 -7.15
C LEU A 65 11.48 7.69 -7.53
N ALA A 66 12.81 7.83 -7.57
CA ALA A 66 13.44 9.11 -7.89
C ALA A 66 13.09 9.56 -9.32
N GLY A 67 13.05 8.63 -10.28
CA GLY A 67 12.61 8.94 -11.64
C GLY A 67 11.13 9.35 -11.70
N ARG A 68 10.26 8.73 -10.92
CA ARG A 68 8.84 9.14 -10.85
C ARG A 68 8.68 10.54 -10.28
N GLU A 69 9.43 10.85 -9.24
CA GLU A 69 9.45 12.17 -8.63
C GLU A 69 9.99 13.23 -9.59
N ALA A 70 10.98 12.90 -10.41
CA ALA A 70 11.51 13.75 -11.48
C ALA A 70 10.62 13.81 -12.73
N GLY A 71 9.66 12.89 -12.88
CA GLY A 71 8.80 12.76 -14.07
C GLY A 71 9.46 12.05 -15.27
N HIS A 72 10.69 11.54 -15.13
CA HIS A 72 11.41 10.80 -16.18
C HIS A 72 12.43 9.82 -15.57
N PRO A 73 12.87 8.77 -16.29
CA PRO A 73 13.93 7.91 -15.80
C PRO A 73 15.22 8.68 -15.50
N LEU A 74 15.91 8.29 -14.42
CA LEU A 74 17.20 8.85 -14.02
C LEU A 74 18.34 7.84 -14.19
N PRO A 75 19.58 8.30 -14.43
CA PRO A 75 20.77 7.45 -14.34
C PRO A 75 20.89 6.77 -12.96
N ARG A 76 21.44 5.55 -12.92
CA ARG A 76 21.58 4.77 -11.66
C ARG A 76 22.41 5.48 -10.59
N ASP A 77 23.39 6.26 -11.03
CA ASP A 77 24.35 6.99 -10.21
C ASP A 77 23.94 8.44 -9.94
N ALA A 78 22.79 8.89 -10.43
CA ALA A 78 22.28 10.24 -10.15
C ALA A 78 22.16 10.49 -8.63
N PRO A 79 22.48 11.70 -8.14
CA PRO A 79 22.39 12.03 -6.70
C PRO A 79 21.04 11.69 -6.09
N GLU A 80 19.94 12.01 -6.77
CA GLU A 80 18.57 11.78 -6.33
C GLU A 80 18.29 10.28 -6.12
N VAL A 81 18.85 9.43 -6.98
CA VAL A 81 18.75 7.97 -6.88
C VAL A 81 19.56 7.45 -5.70
N ARG A 82 20.76 8.00 -5.45
CA ARG A 82 21.59 7.63 -4.30
C ARG A 82 20.91 7.94 -2.99
N ASP A 83 20.43 9.15 -2.84
CA ASP A 83 19.76 9.56 -1.63
C ASP A 83 18.43 8.78 -1.40
N MET A 84 17.65 8.53 -2.47
CA MET A 84 16.43 7.70 -2.36
C MET A 84 16.77 6.27 -1.93
N ARG A 85 17.92 5.74 -2.37
CA ARG A 85 18.42 4.44 -1.94
C ARG A 85 18.71 4.44 -0.44
N GLU A 86 19.37 5.49 0.06
CA GLU A 86 19.65 5.65 1.49
C GLU A 86 18.37 5.74 2.34
N SER A 87 17.37 6.50 1.91
CA SER A 87 16.06 6.57 2.59
C SER A 87 15.37 5.20 2.64
N LEU A 88 15.35 4.47 1.52
CA LEU A 88 14.81 3.11 1.49
C LEU A 88 15.61 2.12 2.36
N ASP A 89 16.94 2.26 2.42
CA ASP A 89 17.80 1.45 3.28
C ASP A 89 17.50 1.67 4.76
N ARG A 90 17.38 2.94 5.18
CA ARG A 90 16.98 3.28 6.55
C ARG A 90 15.60 2.71 6.87
N ALA A 91 14.59 3.00 6.05
CA ALA A 91 13.23 2.51 6.25
C ALA A 91 13.14 0.98 6.31
N ARG A 92 13.91 0.26 5.48
CA ARG A 92 13.89 -1.22 5.43
C ARG A 92 14.21 -1.88 6.78
N SER A 93 15.02 -1.24 7.62
CA SER A 93 15.35 -1.74 8.96
C SER A 93 14.16 -1.66 9.92
N ALA A 94 13.27 -0.69 9.75
CA ALA A 94 12.13 -0.42 10.63
C ALA A 94 10.84 -1.14 10.20
N PHE A 95 10.73 -1.55 8.92
CA PHE A 95 9.53 -2.18 8.38
C PHE A 95 9.69 -3.67 8.07
N VAL A 96 8.58 -4.41 8.15
CA VAL A 96 8.51 -5.83 7.74
C VAL A 96 8.76 -5.93 6.24
N GLU A 97 8.13 -5.05 5.46
CA GLU A 97 8.14 -5.02 4.01
C GLU A 97 9.54 -4.84 3.40
N ASP A 98 9.72 -5.36 2.19
CA ASP A 98 10.91 -5.13 1.37
C ASP A 98 10.89 -3.74 0.69
N LYS A 99 12.04 -3.31 0.14
CA LYS A 99 12.18 -2.00 -0.50
C LYS A 99 11.21 -1.79 -1.67
N ARG A 100 10.88 -2.85 -2.43
CA ARG A 100 9.94 -2.78 -3.56
C ARG A 100 8.53 -2.48 -3.05
N MET A 101 8.09 -3.17 -1.99
CA MET A 101 6.80 -2.93 -1.37
C MET A 101 6.70 -1.55 -0.72
N ILE A 102 7.76 -1.10 -0.03
CA ILE A 102 7.83 0.26 0.51
C ILE A 102 7.70 1.29 -0.62
N ALA A 103 8.45 1.13 -1.72
CA ALA A 103 8.40 2.04 -2.85
C ALA A 103 7.02 2.11 -3.50
N ASN A 104 6.45 0.95 -3.82
CA ASN A 104 5.11 0.85 -4.41
C ASN A 104 4.03 1.52 -3.55
N ARG A 105 4.05 1.29 -2.24
CA ARG A 105 3.10 1.91 -1.30
C ARG A 105 3.32 3.41 -1.13
N THR A 106 4.56 3.87 -1.24
CA THR A 106 4.89 5.31 -1.22
C THR A 106 4.30 6.03 -2.42
N VAL A 107 4.36 5.42 -3.61
CA VAL A 107 3.72 5.98 -4.81
C VAL A 107 2.19 6.06 -4.63
N GLN A 108 1.55 4.99 -4.15
CA GLN A 108 0.11 5.00 -3.87
C GLN A 108 -0.25 6.11 -2.87
N LEU A 109 0.51 6.23 -1.78
CA LEU A 109 0.28 7.26 -0.77
C LEU A 109 0.42 8.67 -1.37
N GLY A 110 1.48 8.95 -2.12
CA GLY A 110 1.68 10.25 -2.74
C GLY A 110 0.61 10.61 -3.78
N GLN A 111 0.07 9.61 -4.49
CA GLN A 111 -1.08 9.80 -5.39
C GLN A 111 -2.33 10.20 -4.61
N MET A 112 -2.69 9.42 -3.58
CA MET A 112 -3.84 9.72 -2.71
C MET A 112 -3.72 11.09 -2.03
N LEU A 113 -2.52 11.47 -1.59
CA LEU A 113 -2.26 12.80 -1.00
C LEU A 113 -2.42 13.92 -2.03
N SER A 114 -1.97 13.69 -3.27
CA SER A 114 -2.12 14.67 -4.35
C SER A 114 -3.59 14.87 -4.74
N GLU A 115 -4.40 13.82 -4.73
CA GLU A 115 -5.86 13.89 -4.98
C GLU A 115 -6.58 14.83 -4.00
N ILE A 116 -6.09 14.94 -2.76
CA ILE A 116 -6.63 15.86 -1.74
C ILE A 116 -5.85 17.19 -1.65
N GLY A 117 -5.01 17.50 -2.64
CA GLY A 117 -4.26 18.76 -2.71
C GLY A 117 -3.09 18.86 -1.71
N LYS A 118 -2.56 17.73 -1.24
CA LYS A 118 -1.51 17.61 -0.22
C LYS A 118 -0.26 16.91 -0.77
N THR A 119 0.15 17.26 -1.98
CA THR A 119 1.34 16.68 -2.63
C THR A 119 2.58 16.81 -1.75
N GLU A 120 3.32 15.71 -1.60
CA GLU A 120 4.53 15.58 -0.80
C GLU A 120 5.58 14.77 -1.57
N SER A 121 6.86 15.08 -1.37
CA SER A 121 7.96 14.33 -1.95
C SER A 121 7.98 12.89 -1.42
N TYR A 122 8.31 11.91 -2.26
CA TYR A 122 8.40 10.52 -1.85
C TYR A 122 9.48 10.30 -0.79
N ARG A 123 10.59 11.03 -0.88
CA ARG A 123 11.65 10.96 0.12
C ARG A 123 11.15 11.39 1.50
N ALA A 124 10.48 12.55 1.60
CA ALA A 124 9.95 13.02 2.89
C ALA A 124 8.95 12.05 3.52
N LEU A 125 8.12 11.39 2.69
CA LEU A 125 7.22 10.34 3.18
C LEU A 125 8.00 9.15 3.76
N ILE A 126 9.00 8.64 3.03
CA ILE A 126 9.79 7.48 3.48
C ILE A 126 10.58 7.82 4.75
N ASP A 127 11.25 8.97 4.79
CA ASP A 127 12.06 9.38 5.92
C ASP A 127 11.18 9.62 7.16
N GLY A 128 10.10 10.41 7.03
CA GLY A 128 9.22 10.71 8.17
C GLY A 128 8.51 9.48 8.73
N LEU A 129 8.01 8.58 7.87
CA LEU A 129 7.42 7.33 8.32
C LEU A 129 8.47 6.38 8.91
N GLY A 130 9.68 6.35 8.35
CA GLY A 130 10.81 5.57 8.87
C GLY A 130 11.26 6.02 10.26
N GLU A 131 11.29 7.32 10.51
CA GLU A 131 11.59 7.90 11.83
C GLU A 131 10.54 7.47 12.86
N VAL A 132 9.25 7.61 12.52
CA VAL A 132 8.15 7.17 13.39
C VAL A 132 8.25 5.67 13.70
N ALA A 133 8.51 4.83 12.71
CA ALA A 133 8.63 3.39 12.92
C ALA A 133 9.84 3.01 13.78
N SER A 134 10.91 3.81 13.75
CA SER A 134 12.12 3.56 14.54
C SER A 134 11.89 3.71 16.05
N VAL A 135 10.85 4.44 16.47
CA VAL A 135 10.47 4.59 17.90
C VAL A 135 10.09 3.25 18.54
N ARG A 136 9.63 2.26 17.76
CA ARG A 136 9.33 0.91 18.27
C ARG A 136 10.56 0.07 18.60
N GLY A 137 11.76 0.57 18.29
CA GLY A 137 13.02 -0.11 18.53
C GLY A 137 13.12 -1.44 17.77
N ARG A 138 13.15 -2.56 18.51
CA ARG A 138 13.40 -3.89 17.92
C ARG A 138 12.22 -4.47 17.15
N HIS A 139 11.01 -3.91 17.31
CA HIS A 139 9.81 -4.40 16.67
C HIS A 139 9.52 -3.65 15.38
N LYS A 140 9.47 -4.38 14.26
CA LYS A 140 9.16 -3.79 12.95
C LYS A 140 7.68 -3.43 12.84
N SER A 141 7.40 -2.28 12.21
CA SER A 141 6.05 -1.86 11.81
C SER A 141 5.66 -2.41 10.44
N LEU A 142 4.37 -2.34 10.12
CA LEU A 142 3.86 -2.54 8.76
C LEU A 142 3.77 -1.18 8.04
N TYR A 143 4.52 -1.02 6.95
CA TYR A 143 4.58 0.25 6.21
C TYR A 143 3.21 0.69 5.67
N GLY A 144 2.39 -0.27 5.23
CA GLY A 144 1.10 0.01 4.61
C GLY A 144 0.04 0.47 5.61
N GLU A 145 0.04 -0.10 6.81
CA GLU A 145 -0.81 0.36 7.90
C GLU A 145 -0.46 1.80 8.28
N MET A 146 0.84 2.08 8.36
CA MET A 146 1.33 3.43 8.65
C MET A 146 0.95 4.44 7.55
N CYS A 147 1.07 4.06 6.28
CA CYS A 147 0.60 4.88 5.14
C CYS A 147 -0.90 5.20 5.27
N GLN A 148 -1.73 4.22 5.61
CA GLN A 148 -3.18 4.41 5.75
C GLN A 148 -3.50 5.39 6.88
N HIS A 149 -2.85 5.24 8.03
CA HIS A 149 -3.04 6.14 9.16
C HIS A 149 -2.54 7.56 8.87
N TYR A 150 -1.41 7.68 8.18
CA TYR A 150 -0.88 8.96 7.71
C TYR A 150 -1.91 9.66 6.80
N TYR A 151 -2.36 8.97 5.74
CA TYR A 151 -3.34 9.51 4.81
C TYR A 151 -4.63 9.96 5.52
N ASN A 152 -5.20 9.12 6.39
CA ASN A 152 -6.43 9.46 7.11
C ASN A 152 -6.26 10.73 7.94
N THR A 153 -5.09 10.89 8.57
CA THR A 153 -4.78 12.07 9.38
C THR A 153 -4.61 13.32 8.51
N ARG A 154 -3.98 13.18 7.34
CA ARG A 154 -3.84 14.26 6.35
C ARG A 154 -5.20 14.65 5.77
N ALA A 155 -6.07 13.69 5.45
CA ALA A 155 -7.44 13.92 4.98
C ALA A 155 -8.31 14.66 6.02
N GLN A 156 -8.02 14.50 7.32
CA GLN A 156 -8.67 15.25 8.41
C GLN A 156 -8.12 16.69 8.59
N GLY A 157 -7.26 17.16 7.67
CA GLY A 157 -6.77 18.53 7.67
C GLY A 157 -5.42 18.73 8.36
N ALA A 158 -4.89 17.77 9.12
CA ALA A 158 -3.57 17.89 9.74
C ALA A 158 -2.48 18.16 8.70
N ASP A 159 -1.48 18.97 9.02
CA ASP A 159 -0.26 19.15 8.21
C ASP A 159 0.67 17.92 8.29
N HIS A 160 1.81 17.95 7.58
CA HIS A 160 2.77 16.83 7.56
C HIS A 160 3.32 16.54 8.98
N ALA A 161 3.82 17.57 9.66
CA ALA A 161 4.43 17.43 10.98
C ALA A 161 3.40 16.94 12.03
N ALA A 162 2.19 17.49 12.03
CA ALA A 162 1.12 17.08 12.92
C ALA A 162 0.65 15.64 12.64
N ALA A 163 0.68 15.20 11.38
CA ALA A 163 0.35 13.82 11.04
C ALA A 163 1.41 12.83 11.53
N LEU A 164 2.71 13.15 11.37
CA LEU A 164 3.80 12.33 11.90
C LEU A 164 3.78 12.26 13.42
N ALA A 165 3.61 13.38 14.11
CA ALA A 165 3.54 13.41 15.58
C ALA A 165 2.38 12.55 16.13
N ARG A 166 1.23 12.55 15.43
CA ARG A 166 0.09 11.70 15.80
C ARG A 166 0.35 10.21 15.56
N LEU A 167 1.15 9.86 14.57
CA LEU A 167 1.59 8.48 14.35
C LEU A 167 2.60 8.06 15.42
N GLU A 168 3.61 8.89 15.70
CA GLU A 168 4.63 8.64 16.72
C GLU A 168 4.01 8.37 18.09
N ALA A 169 3.01 9.17 18.49
CA ALA A 169 2.28 8.97 19.73
C ALA A 169 1.52 7.63 19.80
N ARG A 170 1.19 7.03 18.65
CA ARG A 170 0.56 5.69 18.57
C ARG A 170 1.59 4.57 18.59
N GLU A 171 2.74 4.78 17.95
CA GLU A 171 3.80 3.77 17.82
C GLU A 171 4.69 3.68 19.06
N THR A 172 4.73 4.73 19.88
CA THR A 172 5.45 4.74 21.15
C THR A 172 4.92 3.62 22.05
N PRO A 173 5.77 2.63 22.45
CA PRO A 173 5.34 1.58 23.35
C PRO A 173 4.78 2.18 24.64
N ARG A 174 3.55 1.80 24.99
CA ARG A 174 2.99 2.15 26.30
C ARG A 174 3.77 1.35 27.34
N GLU A 175 4.42 2.04 28.29
CA GLU A 175 4.92 1.39 29.50
C GLU A 175 3.74 0.67 30.16
N VAL A 176 3.80 -0.65 30.21
CA VAL A 176 2.89 -1.44 31.06
C VAL A 176 3.46 -1.33 32.47
N PRO A 177 2.72 -0.74 33.44
CA PRO A 177 3.18 -0.69 34.82
C PRO A 177 3.52 -2.11 35.28
N ALA A 178 4.67 -2.27 35.94
CA ALA A 178 5.05 -3.56 36.51
C ALA A 178 3.93 -4.07 37.42
N GLU A 179 3.48 -5.29 37.17
CA GLU A 179 2.47 -5.95 37.99
C GLU A 179 2.98 -5.99 39.44
N PRO A 180 2.21 -5.51 40.44
CA PRO A 180 2.67 -5.50 41.82
C PRO A 180 2.98 -6.94 42.23
N ALA A 181 4.13 -7.12 42.89
CA ALA A 181 4.58 -8.43 43.36
C ALA A 181 3.46 -9.12 44.16
N PRO A 182 3.24 -10.43 43.97
CA PRO A 182 2.17 -11.13 44.67
C PRO A 182 2.36 -10.96 46.18
N GLU A 183 1.40 -10.31 46.83
CA GLU A 183 1.36 -10.21 48.29
C GLU A 183 1.36 -11.62 48.86
N GLY A 184 2.45 -11.95 49.58
CA GLY A 184 2.58 -13.20 50.28
C GLY A 184 1.42 -13.34 51.27
N ARG A 185 0.50 -14.25 50.97
CA ARG A 185 -0.53 -14.64 51.94
C ARG A 185 0.14 -15.42 53.08
N PRO A 186 -0.15 -15.08 54.34
CA PRO A 186 0.43 -15.75 55.51
C PRO A 186 0.02 -17.22 55.63
#